data_AF-A0A914QW10-F1
#
_entry.id   AF-A0A914QW10-F1
#
_cell.length_a   1.000
_cell.length_b   1.000
_cell.length_c   1.000
_cell.angle_alpha   90.00
_cell.angle_beta   90.00
_cell.angle_gamma   90.00
#
_symmetry.space_group_name_H-M   'P 1'
#
loop_
_entity.id
_entity.type
_entity.pdbx_description
1 polymer ?
#
loop_
_entity_poly.entity_id
_entity_poly.type
_entity_poly.pdbx_seq_one_letter_code
_entity_poly.pdbx_strand_id
1 'polypeptide(L)'
;MTQLNNERFETFESQDPENGYFDLKFEVEGKLIHAHKYMLSSVSDVLQRMISDTWNNGETIKIEKNSYNDFYEFLTFLYSGNCKLNDENIFTMVDLSEFYQVKELQIKCDEFLSKKEYTKENILVFFETLSNYSLPMFEKAISKSMKEKRINLIESNGFMETSKSTVEKIVKLEDRFVSEEKLFEKIYEWAEKQAKKKQSESNEETYNLNDKIKSELTEILPFIRFKKMKLDFLITFVVEKGFLFSYKELSEILNSVNASKSSDVKGVFDFL
;
A
#
# COMPACT_ATOMS: atom_id res chain seq x y z
N MET A 1 0.21 15.94 29.33
CA MET A 1 1.23 15.03 29.89
C MET A 1 1.38 15.30 31.38
N THR A 2 1.57 14.26 32.19
CA THR A 2 1.87 14.37 33.62
C THR A 2 3.32 14.81 33.83
N GLN A 3 3.63 15.43 34.97
CA GLN A 3 4.99 15.86 35.34
C GLN A 3 6.01 14.70 35.28
N LEU A 4 5.58 13.49 35.67
CA LEU A 4 6.38 12.26 35.63
C LEU A 4 6.77 11.84 34.20
N ASN A 5 5.93 12.10 33.19
CA ASN A 5 6.25 11.76 31.81
C ASN A 5 7.29 12.72 31.21
N ASN A 6 7.31 13.99 31.65
CA ASN A 6 8.32 14.95 31.23
C ASN A 6 9.70 14.59 31.79
N GLU A 7 9.79 14.29 33.09
CA GLU A 7 11.04 13.89 33.74
C GLU A 7 11.64 12.63 33.10
N ARG A 8 10.82 11.61 32.81
CA ARG A 8 11.29 10.39 32.15
C ARG A 8 11.70 10.59 30.70
N PHE A 9 11.06 11.52 30.00
CA PHE A 9 11.46 11.88 28.64
C PHE A 9 12.81 12.61 28.65
N GLU A 10 13.03 13.57 29.55
CA GLU A 10 14.31 14.26 29.71
C GLU A 10 15.44 13.27 30.03
N THR A 11 15.18 12.30 30.92
CA THR A 11 16.13 11.22 31.21
C THR A 11 16.42 10.38 29.97
N PHE A 12 15.39 9.97 29.21
CA PHE A 12 15.58 9.24 27.97
C PHE A 12 16.38 10.06 26.95
N GLU A 13 16.07 11.33 26.72
CA GLU A 13 16.81 12.16 25.76
C GLU A 13 18.28 12.36 26.13
N SER A 14 18.62 12.39 27.42
CA SER A 14 20.02 12.50 27.86
C SER A 14 20.89 11.32 27.40
N GLN A 15 20.28 10.14 27.26
CA GLN A 15 20.97 8.86 27.04
C GLN A 15 22.15 8.63 27.99
N ASP A 16 22.16 9.26 29.18
CA ASP A 16 23.22 9.18 30.19
C ASP A 16 23.11 7.86 30.99
N PRO A 17 23.98 6.88 30.77
CA PRO A 17 23.85 5.57 31.41
C PRO A 17 24.02 5.61 32.93
N GLU A 18 24.74 6.60 33.48
CA GLU A 18 25.04 6.68 34.92
C GLU A 18 23.87 7.27 35.71
N ASN A 19 23.18 8.25 35.13
CA ASN A 19 22.11 8.98 35.81
C ASN A 19 20.70 8.60 35.32
N GLY A 20 20.61 7.74 34.31
CA GLY A 20 19.35 7.44 33.63
C GLY A 20 18.54 6.26 34.17
N TYR A 21 19.08 5.44 35.09
CA TYR A 21 18.40 4.25 35.63
C TYR A 21 17.83 3.29 34.58
N PHE A 22 18.50 3.17 33.44
CA PHE A 22 18.07 2.32 32.33
C PHE A 22 18.24 0.84 32.64
N ASP A 23 17.18 0.06 32.44
CA ASP A 23 17.12 -1.39 32.65
C ASP A 23 16.95 -2.18 31.33
N LEU A 24 17.04 -1.48 30.19
CA LEU A 24 16.97 -2.05 28.85
C LEU A 24 17.92 -1.33 27.89
N LYS A 25 18.48 -2.07 26.93
CA LYS A 25 19.28 -1.54 25.83
C LYS A 25 18.81 -2.14 24.51
N PHE A 26 18.73 -1.31 23.49
CA PHE A 26 18.61 -1.74 22.10
C PHE A 26 19.92 -1.51 21.37
N GLU A 27 20.35 -2.46 20.54
CA GLU A 27 21.44 -2.26 19.58
C GLU A 27 20.85 -2.07 18.19
N VAL A 28 21.11 -0.92 17.58
CA VAL A 28 20.63 -0.58 16.24
C VAL A 28 21.81 -0.04 15.45
N GLU A 29 22.16 -0.67 14.33
CA GLU A 29 23.33 -0.31 13.50
C GLU A 29 24.65 -0.20 14.32
N GLY A 30 24.82 -1.08 15.31
CA GLY A 30 26.01 -1.11 16.19
C GLY A 30 26.05 0.01 17.23
N LYS A 31 25.00 0.83 17.34
CA LYS A 31 24.84 1.87 18.37
C LYS A 31 23.86 1.41 19.43
N LEU A 32 24.08 1.82 20.67
CA LEU A 32 23.20 1.51 21.79
C LEU A 32 22.17 2.62 22.00
N ILE A 33 20.93 2.23 22.29
CA ILE A 33 19.88 3.10 22.80
C ILE A 33 19.45 2.57 24.16
N HIS A 34 19.59 3.40 25.18
CA HIS A 34 19.21 3.09 26.55
C HIS A 34 17.73 3.43 26.78
N ALA A 35 17.00 2.52 27.43
CA ALA A 35 15.56 2.62 27.62
C ALA A 35 15.09 2.00 28.96
N HIS A 36 13.80 2.17 29.25
CA HIS A 36 13.14 1.70 30.46
C HIS A 36 12.09 0.64 30.12
N LYS A 37 12.25 -0.59 30.63
CA LYS A 37 11.33 -1.72 30.44
C LYS A 37 9.90 -1.33 30.80
N TYR A 38 9.71 -0.70 31.97
CA TYR A 38 8.39 -0.30 32.44
C TYR A 38 7.68 0.66 31.48
N MET A 39 8.40 1.65 30.95
CA MET A 39 7.80 2.64 30.05
C MET A 39 7.29 1.97 28.78
N LEU A 40 8.15 1.19 28.12
CA LEU A 40 7.80 0.54 26.85
C LEU A 40 6.73 -0.54 27.02
N SER A 41 6.79 -1.30 28.12
CA SER A 41 5.82 -2.36 28.43
C SER A 41 4.43 -1.80 28.72
N SER A 42 4.33 -0.54 29.17
CA SER A 42 3.03 0.09 29.45
C SER A 42 2.31 0.60 28.20
N VAL A 43 3.05 0.79 27.09
CA VAL A 43 2.52 1.40 25.85
C VAL A 43 2.18 0.33 24.80
N SER A 44 2.79 -0.85 24.85
CA SER A 44 2.57 -1.91 23.87
C SER A 44 2.69 -3.30 24.48
N ASP A 45 1.64 -4.12 24.29
CA ASP A 45 1.64 -5.54 24.67
C ASP A 45 2.68 -6.35 23.86
N VAL A 46 3.04 -5.89 22.66
CA VAL A 46 4.11 -6.50 21.87
C VAL A 46 5.45 -6.23 22.54
N LEU A 47 5.73 -4.98 22.91
CA LEU A 47 6.95 -4.61 23.63
C LEU A 47 7.02 -5.30 24.99
N GLN A 48 5.91 -5.34 25.75
CA GLN A 48 5.86 -6.05 27.03
C GLN A 48 6.29 -7.52 26.89
N ARG A 49 5.73 -8.24 25.92
CA ARG A 49 6.09 -9.65 25.67
C ARG A 49 7.54 -9.80 25.22
N MET A 50 7.99 -8.93 24.32
CA MET A 50 9.36 -8.91 23.80
C MET A 50 10.41 -8.64 24.89
N ILE A 51 10.04 -7.82 25.89
CA ILE A 51 10.91 -7.42 27.00
C ILE A 51 10.85 -8.40 28.18
N SER A 52 9.74 -9.13 28.35
CA SER A 52 9.56 -10.07 29.46
C SER A 52 10.63 -11.19 29.45
N ASP A 53 11.11 -11.55 30.64
CA ASP A 53 12.34 -12.33 30.89
C ASP A 53 12.34 -13.77 30.31
N THR A 54 11.28 -14.20 29.62
CA THR A 54 11.28 -15.43 28.84
C THR A 54 12.11 -15.36 27.55
N TRP A 55 12.50 -14.15 27.10
CA TRP A 55 13.35 -13.98 25.91
C TRP A 55 14.73 -13.36 26.16
N ASN A 56 14.94 -12.61 27.24
CA ASN A 56 16.18 -11.86 27.45
C ASN A 56 16.65 -11.93 28.90
N ASN A 57 17.72 -12.69 29.15
CA ASN A 57 18.46 -12.76 30.41
C ASN A 57 19.32 -11.49 30.63
N GLY A 58 18.75 -10.29 30.45
CA GLY A 58 19.48 -9.02 30.58
C GLY A 58 20.35 -8.65 29.37
N GLU A 59 20.14 -9.28 28.22
CA GLU A 59 20.88 -8.98 26.98
C GLU A 59 20.26 -7.80 26.21
N THR A 60 21.14 -7.07 25.52
CA THR A 60 20.80 -6.02 24.57
C THR A 60 19.93 -6.57 23.45
N ILE A 61 18.80 -5.92 23.19
CA ILE A 61 17.90 -6.30 22.10
C ILE A 61 18.42 -5.74 20.78
N LYS A 62 18.76 -6.61 19.83
CA LYS A 62 19.21 -6.18 18.51
C LYS A 62 18.03 -5.85 17.58
N ILE A 63 18.06 -4.68 16.95
CA ILE A 63 17.13 -4.23 15.92
C ILE A 63 17.87 -4.20 14.58
N GLU A 64 17.44 -5.06 13.65
CA GLU A 64 18.14 -5.24 12.37
C GLU A 64 17.45 -4.57 11.18
N LYS A 65 16.15 -4.29 11.27
CA LYS A 65 15.34 -3.83 10.14
C LYS A 65 15.21 -2.32 10.02
N ASN A 66 15.51 -1.58 11.07
CA ASN A 66 15.27 -0.14 11.14
C ASN A 66 16.60 0.59 11.37
N SER A 67 16.72 1.80 10.80
CA SER A 67 17.86 2.66 11.07
C SER A 67 17.87 3.10 12.54
N TYR A 68 19.04 3.49 13.05
CA TYR A 68 19.13 4.05 14.39
C TYR A 68 18.19 5.25 14.57
N ASN A 69 18.14 6.16 13.58
CA ASN A 69 17.36 7.39 13.66
C ASN A 69 15.87 7.11 13.71
N ASP A 70 15.36 6.21 12.86
CA ASP A 70 13.93 5.89 12.85
C ASP A 70 13.52 5.19 14.14
N PHE A 71 14.29 4.20 14.58
CA PHE A 71 13.95 3.49 15.82
C PHE A 71 14.05 4.40 17.05
N TYR A 72 15.03 5.32 17.08
CA TYR A 72 15.14 6.32 18.14
C TYR A 72 13.96 7.29 18.14
N GLU A 73 13.51 7.76 16.98
CA GLU A 73 12.33 8.63 16.84
C GLU A 73 11.04 7.91 17.26
N PHE A 74 10.92 6.61 16.94
CA PHE A 74 9.83 5.77 17.44
C PHE A 74 9.84 5.67 18.97
N LEU A 75 11.01 5.40 19.59
CA LEU A 75 11.11 5.40 21.04
C LEU A 75 10.78 6.79 21.62
N THR A 76 11.26 7.87 21.01
CA THR A 76 10.93 9.25 21.39
C THR A 76 9.41 9.49 21.41
N PHE A 77 8.67 8.95 20.44
CA PHE A 77 7.21 8.95 20.47
C PHE A 77 6.64 8.23 21.69
N LEU A 78 7.14 7.04 22.02
CA LEU A 78 6.63 6.27 23.17
C LEU A 78 6.82 7.01 24.50
N TYR A 79 7.88 7.82 24.63
CA TYR A 79 8.12 8.59 25.85
C TYR A 79 7.32 9.89 25.91
N SER A 80 7.31 10.65 24.82
CA SER A 80 6.77 12.03 24.81
C SER A 80 5.37 12.14 24.22
N GLY A 81 4.86 11.07 23.61
CA GLY A 81 3.68 11.09 22.75
C GLY A 81 3.87 11.93 21.49
N ASN A 82 5.08 12.37 21.15
CA ASN A 82 5.38 13.24 20.02
C ASN A 82 6.56 12.71 19.20
N CYS A 83 6.47 12.88 17.88
CA CYS A 83 7.55 12.59 16.95
C CYS A 83 7.53 13.56 15.78
N LYS A 84 8.68 13.71 15.14
CA LYS A 84 8.92 14.50 13.93
C LYS A 84 8.70 13.62 12.70
N LEU A 85 7.45 13.52 12.27
CA LEU A 85 7.11 12.86 11.00
C LEU A 85 7.56 13.71 9.81
N ASN A 86 8.18 13.07 8.83
CA ASN A 86 8.64 13.67 7.58
C ASN A 86 8.50 12.65 6.42
N ASP A 87 8.85 13.06 5.19
CA ASP A 87 8.70 12.19 4.02
C ASP A 87 9.68 11.01 3.99
N GLU A 88 10.78 11.08 4.74
CA GLU A 88 11.80 10.04 4.80
C GLU A 88 11.42 8.93 5.79
N ASN A 89 10.86 9.29 6.96
CA ASN A 89 10.55 8.34 8.02
C ASN A 89 9.10 7.83 8.04
N ILE A 90 8.17 8.45 7.30
CA ILE A 90 6.74 8.15 7.45
C ILE A 90 6.38 6.68 7.20
N PHE A 91 6.99 6.03 6.21
CA PHE A 91 6.75 4.61 5.93
C PHE A 91 7.22 3.74 7.09
N THR A 92 8.42 4.00 7.59
CA THR A 92 8.98 3.27 8.73
C THR A 92 8.18 3.50 10.00
N MET A 93 7.65 4.71 10.22
CA MET A 93 6.79 5.00 11.37
C MET A 93 5.46 4.23 11.30
N VAL A 94 4.85 4.11 10.11
CA VAL A 94 3.66 3.27 9.90
C VAL A 94 3.97 1.79 10.16
N ASP A 95 5.09 1.29 9.64
CA ASP A 95 5.51 -0.10 9.85
C ASP A 95 5.73 -0.39 11.34
N LEU A 96 6.41 0.52 12.05
CA LEU A 96 6.68 0.39 13.49
C LEU A 96 5.40 0.49 14.33
N SER A 97 4.48 1.40 14.00
CA SER A 97 3.21 1.50 14.72
C SER A 97 2.34 0.26 14.54
N GLU A 98 2.30 -0.34 13.36
CA GLU A 98 1.59 -1.60 13.14
C GLU A 98 2.28 -2.77 13.85
N PHE A 99 3.60 -2.92 13.65
CA PHE A 99 4.37 -4.04 14.20
C PHE A 99 4.33 -4.08 15.73
N TYR A 100 4.52 -2.92 16.38
CA TYR A 100 4.44 -2.78 17.83
C TYR A 100 3.03 -2.45 18.33
N GLN A 101 2.02 -2.40 17.47
CA GLN A 101 0.61 -2.15 17.80
C GLN A 101 0.36 -0.85 18.58
N VAL A 102 1.06 0.22 18.21
CA VAL A 102 0.97 1.55 18.85
C VAL A 102 -0.06 2.40 18.09
N LYS A 103 -1.34 2.29 18.49
CA LYS A 103 -2.48 2.89 17.79
C LYS A 103 -2.39 4.41 17.69
N GLU A 104 -1.92 5.09 18.74
CA GLU A 104 -1.78 6.53 18.75
C GLU A 104 -0.76 7.03 17.72
N LEU A 105 0.31 6.27 17.49
CA LEU A 105 1.27 6.58 16.43
C LEU A 105 0.65 6.34 15.05
N GLN A 106 -0.08 5.23 14.88
CA GLN A 106 -0.79 4.94 13.63
C GLN A 106 -1.73 6.09 13.24
N ILE A 107 -2.49 6.62 14.20
CA ILE A 107 -3.38 7.78 13.99
C ILE A 107 -2.58 9.02 13.57
N LYS A 108 -1.45 9.31 14.23
CA LYS A 108 -0.60 10.44 13.84
C LYS A 108 -0.01 10.30 12.44
N CYS A 109 0.41 9.09 12.06
CA CYS A 109 0.89 8.81 10.70
C CYS A 109 -0.24 9.03 9.68
N ASP A 110 -1.44 8.53 9.96
CA ASP A 110 -2.63 8.71 9.11
C ASP A 110 -2.97 10.21 8.94
N GLU A 111 -2.98 10.97 10.03
CA GLU A 111 -3.20 12.42 9.98
C GLU A 111 -2.13 13.16 9.18
N PHE A 112 -0.85 12.82 9.38
CA PHE A 112 0.27 13.43 8.67
C PHE A 112 0.15 13.18 7.17
N LEU A 113 -0.07 11.92 6.78
CA LEU A 113 -0.26 11.52 5.40
C LEU A 113 -1.46 12.24 4.78
N SER A 114 -2.59 12.35 5.48
CA SER A 114 -3.83 12.99 4.98
C SER A 114 -3.69 14.47 4.61
N LYS A 115 -2.65 15.15 5.14
CA LYS A 115 -2.38 16.58 4.89
C LYS A 115 -1.43 16.80 3.71
N LYS A 116 -0.91 15.74 3.09
CA LYS A 116 0.01 15.81 1.96
C LYS A 116 -0.71 16.19 0.67
N GLU A 117 0.07 16.75 -0.26
CA GLU A 117 -0.39 16.91 -1.64
C GLU A 117 -0.16 15.62 -2.44
N TYR A 118 -1.17 15.22 -3.20
CA TYR A 118 -1.10 14.02 -4.01
C TYR A 118 -0.97 14.31 -5.51
N THR A 119 -0.02 13.60 -6.12
CA THR A 119 0.17 13.45 -7.56
C THR A 119 -0.04 11.98 -7.94
N LYS A 120 -0.08 11.68 -9.24
CA LYS A 120 -0.21 10.30 -9.73
C LYS A 120 0.98 9.42 -9.34
N GLU A 121 2.18 10.01 -9.27
CA GLU A 121 3.40 9.33 -8.86
C GLU A 121 3.34 8.95 -7.38
N ASN A 122 3.04 9.93 -6.52
CA ASN A 122 3.03 9.70 -5.08
C ASN A 122 1.93 8.73 -4.66
N ILE A 123 0.71 8.86 -5.21
CA ILE A 123 -0.39 7.93 -4.92
C ILE A 123 0.00 6.50 -5.29
N LEU A 124 0.66 6.31 -6.43
CA LEU A 124 1.06 4.99 -6.86
C LEU A 124 2.06 4.35 -5.90
N VAL A 125 3.05 5.12 -5.45
CA VAL A 125 4.00 4.67 -4.43
C VAL A 125 3.26 4.29 -3.14
N PHE A 126 2.33 5.13 -2.68
CA PHE A 126 1.56 4.81 -1.48
C PHE A 126 0.68 3.57 -1.63
N PHE A 127 0.09 3.34 -2.81
CA PHE A 127 -0.70 2.13 -3.05
C PHE A 127 0.16 0.86 -3.04
N GLU A 128 1.44 0.98 -3.39
CA GLU A 128 2.41 -0.10 -3.33
C GLU A 128 2.88 -0.36 -1.89
N THR A 129 3.18 0.69 -1.14
CA THR A 129 3.84 0.58 0.17
C THR A 129 2.87 0.51 1.34
N LEU A 130 1.79 1.29 1.32
CA LEU A 130 0.86 1.41 2.45
C LEU A 130 -0.37 0.50 2.31
N SER A 131 -0.30 -0.44 1.39
CA SER A 131 -1.44 -1.16 0.89
C SER A 131 -2.12 -2.07 1.92
N ASN A 132 -1.36 -2.53 2.91
CA ASN A 132 -1.82 -3.46 3.93
C ASN A 132 -2.18 -2.79 5.25
N TYR A 133 -2.10 -1.46 5.33
CA TYR A 133 -2.38 -0.70 6.56
C TYR A 133 -3.76 -0.07 6.49
N SER A 134 -4.43 0.01 7.65
CA SER A 134 -5.68 0.76 7.78
C SER A 134 -5.36 2.22 8.09
N LEU A 135 -5.53 3.08 7.08
CA LEU A 135 -5.24 4.53 7.15
C LEU A 135 -6.44 5.33 6.56
N PRO A 136 -7.57 5.40 7.27
CA PRO A 136 -8.82 5.93 6.71
C PRO A 136 -8.79 7.42 6.38
N MET A 137 -8.06 8.26 7.13
CA MET A 137 -7.97 9.70 6.83
C MET A 137 -7.18 9.94 5.56
N PHE A 138 -6.07 9.22 5.41
CA PHE A 138 -5.23 9.16 4.24
C PHE A 138 -5.99 8.66 3.00
N GLU A 139 -6.69 7.53 3.09
CA GLU A 139 -7.49 6.98 1.99
C GLU A 139 -8.56 7.97 1.50
N LYS A 140 -9.21 8.66 2.44
CA LYS A 140 -10.18 9.72 2.13
C LYS A 140 -9.51 10.91 1.43
N ALA A 141 -8.32 11.32 1.88
CA ALA A 141 -7.58 12.42 1.29
C ALA A 141 -7.10 12.12 -0.14
N ILE A 142 -6.59 10.91 -0.40
CA ILE A 142 -6.27 10.44 -1.76
C ILE A 142 -7.52 10.43 -2.62
N SER A 143 -8.60 9.82 -2.15
CA SER A 143 -9.84 9.72 -2.92
C SER A 143 -10.39 11.10 -3.31
N LYS A 144 -10.33 12.06 -2.38
CA LYS A 144 -10.69 13.46 -2.64
C LYS A 144 -9.77 14.09 -3.69
N SER A 145 -8.45 13.99 -3.52
CA SER A 145 -7.49 14.59 -4.45
C SER A 145 -7.58 13.98 -5.85
N MET A 146 -7.81 12.68 -5.96
CA MET A 146 -8.02 12.01 -7.25
C MET A 146 -9.23 12.59 -7.98
N LYS A 147 -10.34 12.85 -7.27
CA LYS A 147 -11.55 13.45 -7.85
C LYS A 147 -11.36 14.89 -8.27
N GLU A 148 -10.82 15.72 -7.38
CA GLU A 148 -10.63 17.16 -7.63
C GLU A 148 -9.66 17.42 -8.79
N LYS A 149 -8.55 16.66 -8.85
CA LYS A 149 -7.51 16.81 -9.86
C LYS A 149 -7.68 15.88 -11.08
N ARG A 150 -8.72 15.04 -11.08
CA ARG A 150 -8.99 14.00 -12.11
C ARG A 150 -7.77 13.12 -12.40
N ILE A 151 -7.14 12.62 -11.34
CA ILE A 151 -5.87 11.89 -11.44
C ILE A 151 -6.07 10.52 -12.10
N ASN A 152 -5.37 10.30 -13.21
CA ASN A 152 -5.28 9.00 -13.87
C ASN A 152 -3.99 8.27 -13.45
N LEU A 153 -4.11 7.22 -12.63
CA LEU A 153 -2.95 6.50 -12.08
C LEU A 153 -2.19 5.67 -13.12
N ILE A 154 -2.83 5.24 -14.21
CA ILE A 154 -2.16 4.45 -15.25
C ILE A 154 -1.22 5.28 -16.14
N GLU A 155 -1.23 6.60 -15.98
CA GLU A 155 -0.29 7.53 -16.63
C GLU A 155 0.90 7.89 -15.75
N SER A 156 1.03 7.26 -14.57
CA SER A 156 2.22 7.38 -13.73
C SER A 156 3.41 6.68 -14.38
N ASN A 157 4.59 7.28 -14.28
CA ASN A 157 5.82 6.74 -14.86
C ASN A 157 6.19 5.36 -14.30
N GLY A 158 5.81 5.06 -13.06
CA GLY A 158 6.10 3.79 -12.39
C GLY A 158 5.03 2.72 -12.53
N PHE A 159 3.95 2.96 -13.29
CA PHE A 159 2.82 2.02 -13.37
C PHE A 159 3.24 0.64 -13.90
N MET A 160 4.20 0.58 -14.83
CA MET A 160 4.62 -0.68 -15.44
C MET A 160 5.46 -1.56 -14.51
N GLU A 161 5.86 -1.02 -13.36
CA GLU A 161 6.73 -1.65 -12.36
C GLU A 161 5.96 -2.05 -11.08
N THR A 162 4.68 -1.70 -10.97
CA THR A 162 3.89 -1.96 -9.76
C THR A 162 3.58 -3.44 -9.57
N SER A 163 3.32 -3.84 -8.33
CA SER A 163 2.83 -5.19 -8.04
C SER A 163 1.40 -5.40 -8.53
N LYS A 164 1.02 -6.69 -8.62
CA LYS A 164 -0.35 -7.12 -8.91
C LYS A 164 -1.36 -6.51 -7.94
N SER A 165 -1.02 -6.45 -6.65
CA SER A 165 -1.89 -5.90 -5.60
C SER A 165 -2.25 -4.43 -5.86
N THR A 166 -1.26 -3.64 -6.30
CA THR A 166 -1.49 -2.24 -6.69
C THR A 166 -2.41 -2.13 -7.90
N VAL A 167 -2.21 -2.95 -8.94
CA VAL A 167 -3.11 -2.96 -10.11
C VAL A 167 -4.54 -3.36 -9.71
N GLU A 168 -4.69 -4.36 -8.84
CA GLU A 168 -6.00 -4.76 -8.31
C GLU A 168 -6.72 -3.62 -7.59
N LYS A 169 -6.00 -2.86 -6.77
CA LYS A 169 -6.56 -1.68 -6.10
C LYS A 169 -7.03 -0.64 -7.11
N ILE A 170 -6.20 -0.34 -8.12
CA ILE A 170 -6.53 0.63 -9.17
C ILE A 170 -7.79 0.21 -9.93
N VAL A 171 -7.94 -1.08 -10.29
CA VAL A 171 -9.16 -1.53 -10.99
C VAL A 171 -10.38 -1.54 -10.08
N LYS A 172 -10.24 -1.71 -8.78
CA LYS A 172 -11.35 -1.65 -7.82
C LYS A 172 -11.85 -0.21 -7.57
N LEU A 173 -11.07 0.81 -7.93
CA LEU A 173 -11.50 2.20 -7.78
C LEU A 173 -12.77 2.51 -8.57
N GLU A 174 -13.68 3.25 -7.95
CA GLU A 174 -14.88 3.74 -8.61
C GLU A 174 -14.53 4.74 -9.72
N ASP A 175 -13.73 5.74 -9.35
CA ASP A 175 -13.32 6.87 -10.18
C ASP A 175 -11.87 6.71 -10.69
N ARG A 176 -11.73 6.21 -11.93
CA ARG A 176 -10.41 5.95 -12.56
C ARG A 176 -9.95 7.03 -13.54
N PHE A 177 -10.84 7.96 -13.91
CA PHE A 177 -10.59 9.07 -14.85
C PHE A 177 -9.95 8.66 -16.19
N VAL A 178 -10.21 7.44 -16.65
CA VAL A 178 -9.75 6.88 -17.91
C VAL A 178 -10.84 6.03 -18.55
N SER A 179 -10.83 5.87 -19.87
CA SER A 179 -11.74 4.95 -20.55
C SER A 179 -11.39 3.50 -20.21
N GLU A 180 -12.40 2.62 -20.18
CA GLU A 180 -12.16 1.21 -19.86
C GLU A 180 -11.28 0.54 -20.92
N GLU A 181 -11.35 0.97 -22.18
CA GLU A 181 -10.51 0.47 -23.26
C GLU A 181 -9.03 0.73 -22.96
N LYS A 182 -8.67 2.01 -22.72
CA LYS A 182 -7.30 2.41 -22.41
C LYS A 182 -6.80 1.77 -21.12
N LEU A 183 -7.69 1.62 -20.13
CA LEU A 183 -7.37 0.90 -18.89
C LEU A 183 -7.01 -0.57 -19.17
N PHE A 184 -7.83 -1.28 -19.94
CA PHE A 184 -7.63 -2.70 -20.23
C PHE A 184 -6.39 -2.93 -21.10
N GLU A 185 -6.15 -2.10 -22.12
CA GLU A 185 -4.92 -2.12 -22.91
C GLU A 185 -3.69 -1.99 -22.02
N LYS A 186 -3.67 -0.99 -21.13
CA LYS A 186 -2.52 -0.73 -20.24
C LYS A 186 -2.29 -1.85 -19.24
N ILE A 187 -3.34 -2.44 -18.69
CA ILE A 187 -3.25 -3.57 -17.77
C ILE A 187 -2.74 -4.82 -18.49
N TYR A 188 -3.18 -5.03 -19.73
CA TYR A 188 -2.66 -6.12 -20.54
C TYR A 188 -1.16 -5.94 -20.84
N GLU A 189 -0.73 -4.73 -21.24
CA GLU A 189 0.69 -4.41 -21.42
C GLU A 189 1.50 -4.66 -20.13
N TRP A 190 0.96 -4.27 -18.97
CA TRP A 190 1.58 -4.52 -17.67
C TRP A 190 1.74 -6.04 -17.44
N ALA A 191 0.68 -6.82 -17.62
CA ALA A 191 0.72 -8.27 -17.41
C ALA A 191 1.69 -8.97 -18.37
N GLU A 192 1.73 -8.53 -19.63
CA GLU A 192 2.69 -9.02 -20.61
C GLU A 192 4.14 -8.73 -20.19
N LYS A 193 4.42 -7.52 -19.70
CA LYS A 193 5.74 -7.15 -19.18
C LYS A 193 6.12 -7.99 -17.96
N GLN A 194 5.22 -8.17 -17.00
CA GLN A 194 5.48 -9.00 -15.81
C GLN A 194 5.76 -10.46 -16.18
N ALA A 195 4.99 -11.01 -17.12
CA ALA A 195 5.21 -12.35 -17.62
C ALA A 195 6.60 -12.45 -18.29
N LYS A 196 6.92 -11.57 -19.26
CA LYS A 196 8.23 -11.55 -19.93
C LYS A 196 9.40 -11.42 -18.96
N LYS A 197 9.27 -10.63 -17.89
CA LYS A 197 10.28 -10.53 -16.83
C LYS A 197 10.51 -11.88 -16.15
N LYS A 198 9.45 -12.55 -15.72
CA LYS A 198 9.52 -13.90 -15.13
C LYS A 198 10.11 -14.93 -16.10
N GLN A 199 9.85 -14.80 -17.40
CA GLN A 199 10.46 -15.65 -18.43
C GLN A 199 11.99 -15.53 -18.41
N SER A 200 12.50 -14.30 -18.41
CA SER A 200 13.95 -14.03 -18.41
C SER A 200 14.65 -14.48 -17.12
N GLU A 201 13.92 -14.58 -16.02
CA GLU A 201 14.42 -15.04 -14.72
C GLU A 201 14.31 -16.57 -14.54
N SER A 202 13.59 -17.26 -15.43
CA SER A 202 13.32 -18.70 -15.34
C SER A 202 14.14 -19.52 -16.35
N ASN A 203 14.60 -20.70 -15.95
CA ASN A 203 15.21 -21.71 -16.84
C ASN A 203 14.19 -22.77 -17.31
N GLU A 204 12.89 -22.45 -17.34
CA GLU A 204 11.84 -23.43 -17.69
C GLU A 204 11.88 -23.77 -19.20
N GLU A 205 11.99 -25.06 -19.53
CA GLU A 205 11.97 -25.57 -20.92
C GLU A 205 10.61 -25.37 -21.62
N THR A 206 9.53 -25.18 -20.86
CA THR A 206 8.15 -25.02 -21.37
C THR A 206 7.48 -23.77 -20.79
N TYR A 207 8.01 -22.59 -21.11
CA TYR A 207 7.40 -21.32 -20.73
C TYR A 207 6.30 -20.93 -21.75
N ASN A 208 5.02 -21.05 -21.38
CA ASN A 208 3.91 -20.50 -22.16
C ASN A 208 3.56 -19.09 -21.69
N LEU A 209 3.89 -18.08 -22.51
CA LEU A 209 3.64 -16.68 -22.20
C LEU A 209 2.16 -16.37 -21.98
N ASN A 210 1.26 -16.94 -22.79
CA ASN A 210 -0.17 -16.68 -22.70
C ASN A 210 -0.76 -17.19 -21.37
N ASP A 211 -0.31 -18.34 -20.90
CA ASP A 211 -0.76 -18.90 -19.62
C ASP A 211 -0.31 -18.02 -18.44
N LYS A 212 0.93 -17.49 -18.50
CA LYS A 212 1.45 -16.59 -17.47
C LYS A 212 0.72 -15.25 -17.48
N ILE A 213 0.48 -14.64 -18.65
CA ILE A 213 -0.35 -13.43 -18.76
C ILE A 213 -1.74 -13.67 -18.18
N LYS A 214 -2.37 -14.79 -18.55
CA LYS A 214 -3.69 -15.15 -18.01
C LYS A 214 -3.66 -15.25 -16.49
N SER A 215 -2.65 -15.89 -15.92
CA SER A 215 -2.50 -16.03 -14.47
C SER A 215 -2.37 -14.70 -13.73
N GLU A 216 -1.68 -13.71 -14.31
CA GLU A 216 -1.60 -12.36 -13.73
C GLU A 216 -2.95 -11.65 -13.77
N LEU A 217 -3.74 -11.87 -14.82
CA LEU A 217 -4.99 -11.16 -15.05
C LEU A 217 -6.22 -11.82 -14.42
N THR A 218 -6.18 -13.09 -14.05
CA THR A 218 -7.35 -13.84 -13.53
C THR A 218 -8.09 -13.12 -12.40
N GLU A 219 -7.37 -12.53 -11.44
CA GLU A 219 -7.96 -11.83 -10.28
C GLU A 219 -8.32 -10.37 -10.60
N ILE A 220 -7.83 -9.82 -11.72
CA ILE A 220 -8.03 -8.43 -12.15
C ILE A 220 -9.23 -8.32 -13.09
N LEU A 221 -9.39 -9.28 -14.02
CA LEU A 221 -10.44 -9.28 -15.06
C LEU A 221 -11.86 -9.06 -14.54
N PRO A 222 -12.29 -9.63 -13.39
CA PRO A 222 -13.64 -9.40 -12.86
C PRO A 222 -13.97 -7.93 -12.54
N PHE A 223 -12.94 -7.09 -12.34
CA PHE A 223 -13.10 -5.67 -12.02
C PHE A 223 -13.04 -4.74 -13.25
N ILE A 224 -12.81 -5.30 -14.45
CA ILE A 224 -12.84 -4.57 -15.71
C ILE A 224 -14.28 -4.43 -16.18
N ARG A 225 -14.71 -3.19 -16.49
CA ARG A 225 -16.11 -2.90 -16.82
C ARG A 225 -16.34 -3.01 -18.33
N PHE A 226 -16.21 -4.21 -18.89
CA PHE A 226 -16.35 -4.47 -20.34
C PHE A 226 -17.63 -3.89 -20.96
N LYS A 227 -18.74 -3.84 -20.19
CA LYS A 227 -20.02 -3.24 -20.60
C LYS A 227 -19.91 -1.76 -21.02
N LYS A 228 -18.91 -1.03 -20.53
CA LYS A 228 -18.69 0.38 -20.87
C LYS A 228 -17.78 0.57 -22.09
N MET A 229 -17.22 -0.50 -22.65
CA MET A 229 -16.34 -0.44 -23.80
C MET A 229 -17.13 -0.41 -25.12
N LYS A 230 -16.51 0.14 -26.16
CA LYS A 230 -17.04 0.07 -27.52
C LYS A 230 -16.99 -1.36 -28.08
N LEU A 231 -18.03 -1.74 -28.81
CA LEU A 231 -18.13 -3.05 -29.47
C LEU A 231 -16.95 -3.33 -30.42
N ASP A 232 -16.55 -2.35 -31.24
CA ASP A 232 -15.40 -2.48 -32.15
C ASP A 232 -14.12 -2.85 -31.37
N PHE A 233 -13.87 -2.21 -30.23
CA PHE A 233 -12.73 -2.52 -29.38
C PHE A 233 -12.80 -3.96 -28.82
N LEU A 234 -13.97 -4.41 -28.39
CA LEU A 234 -14.13 -5.80 -27.94
C LEU A 234 -13.84 -6.80 -29.07
N ILE A 235 -14.34 -6.54 -30.27
CA ILE A 235 -14.13 -7.42 -31.42
C ILE A 235 -12.66 -7.43 -31.86
N THR A 236 -11.98 -6.28 -31.87
CA THR A 236 -10.60 -6.19 -32.36
C THR A 236 -9.59 -6.63 -31.31
N PHE A 237 -9.75 -6.22 -30.05
CA PHE A 237 -8.72 -6.42 -29.01
C PHE A 237 -9.05 -7.58 -28.06
N VAL A 238 -10.29 -7.68 -27.58
CA VAL A 238 -10.68 -8.69 -26.58
C VAL A 238 -10.80 -10.07 -27.20
N VAL A 239 -11.38 -10.19 -28.40
CA VAL A 239 -11.48 -11.47 -29.12
C VAL A 239 -10.11 -11.97 -29.59
N GLU A 240 -9.23 -11.08 -30.05
CA GLU A 240 -7.83 -11.43 -30.39
C GLU A 240 -7.13 -12.06 -29.17
N LYS A 241 -7.39 -11.52 -27.97
CA LYS A 241 -6.88 -12.03 -26.69
C LYS A 241 -7.83 -13.06 -26.05
N GLY A 242 -8.56 -13.78 -26.89
CA GLY A 242 -9.57 -14.76 -26.47
C GLY A 242 -9.04 -15.85 -25.55
N PHE A 243 -7.73 -16.13 -25.54
CA PHE A 243 -7.10 -17.06 -24.59
C PHE A 243 -7.32 -16.68 -23.12
N LEU A 244 -7.54 -15.39 -22.83
CA LEU A 244 -7.85 -14.89 -21.49
C LEU A 244 -9.19 -15.37 -20.96
N PHE A 245 -10.10 -15.77 -21.84
CA PHE A 245 -11.50 -16.03 -21.53
C PHE A 245 -11.92 -17.41 -22.03
N SER A 246 -12.93 -17.99 -21.38
CA SER A 246 -13.70 -19.08 -21.97
C SER A 246 -14.63 -18.56 -23.07
N TYR A 247 -15.07 -19.45 -23.96
CA TYR A 247 -16.07 -19.11 -24.98
C TYR A 247 -17.34 -18.53 -24.38
N LYS A 248 -17.77 -19.05 -23.22
CA LYS A 248 -18.95 -18.57 -22.49
C LYS A 248 -18.76 -17.13 -22.01
N GLU A 249 -17.62 -16.82 -21.38
CA GLU A 249 -17.31 -15.47 -20.90
C GLU A 249 -17.23 -14.46 -22.05
N LEU A 250 -16.59 -14.81 -23.18
CA LEU A 250 -16.55 -13.95 -24.37
C LEU A 250 -17.95 -13.66 -24.92
N SER A 251 -18.79 -14.69 -25.01
CA SER A 251 -20.17 -14.54 -25.48
C SER A 251 -20.97 -13.63 -24.54
N GLU A 252 -20.85 -13.80 -23.23
CA GLU A 252 -21.50 -12.95 -22.23
C GLU A 252 -21.02 -11.49 -22.31
N ILE A 253 -19.71 -11.26 -22.47
CA ILE A 253 -19.13 -9.93 -22.65
C ILE A 253 -19.72 -9.24 -23.89
N LEU A 254 -19.65 -9.89 -25.05
CA LEU A 254 -20.15 -9.32 -26.33
C LEU A 254 -21.66 -9.04 -26.28
N ASN A 255 -22.44 -9.98 -25.75
CA ASN A 255 -23.89 -9.82 -25.61
C ASN A 255 -24.26 -8.68 -24.66
N SER A 256 -23.50 -8.49 -23.58
CA SER A 256 -23.78 -7.43 -22.60
C SER A 256 -23.59 -6.01 -23.16
N VAL A 257 -22.68 -5.83 -24.10
CA VAL A 257 -22.49 -4.55 -24.81
C VAL A 257 -23.56 -4.33 -25.88
N ASN A 258 -23.97 -5.37 -26.59
CA ASN A 258 -25.07 -5.26 -27.56
C ASN A 258 -26.41 -4.94 -26.89
N ALA A 259 -26.69 -5.53 -25.73
CA ALA A 259 -27.93 -5.28 -24.99
C ALA A 259 -27.99 -3.86 -24.37
N SER A 260 -26.86 -3.32 -23.89
CA SER A 260 -26.82 -1.94 -23.37
C SER A 260 -27.02 -0.90 -24.47
N LYS A 261 -26.48 -1.13 -25.67
CA LYS A 261 -26.70 -0.25 -26.82
C LYS A 261 -28.12 -0.30 -27.38
N SER A 262 -28.82 -1.43 -27.26
CA SER A 262 -30.21 -1.53 -27.73
C SER A 262 -31.21 -0.88 -26.77
N SER A 263 -30.88 -0.77 -25.47
CA SER A 263 -31.69 -0.01 -24.50
C SER A 263 -31.55 1.51 -24.65
N ASP A 264 -30.39 2.02 -25.08
CA ASP A 264 -30.17 3.47 -25.30
C ASP A 264 -30.98 4.02 -26.48
N VAL A 265 -31.34 3.18 -27.45
CA VAL A 265 -32.17 3.59 -28.60
C VAL A 265 -33.66 3.69 -28.22
N LYS A 266 -34.13 2.94 -27.22
CA LYS A 266 -35.53 3.04 -26.77
C LYS A 266 -35.84 4.36 -26.07
N GLY A 267 -34.87 5.00 -25.42
CA GLY A 267 -35.06 6.31 -24.77
C GLY A 267 -35.12 7.51 -25.74
N VAL A 268 -34.77 7.32 -27.01
CA VAL A 268 -34.80 8.40 -28.03
C VAL A 268 -36.17 8.50 -28.71
N PHE A 269 -37.00 7.45 -28.65
CA PHE A 269 -38.33 7.41 -29.28
C PHE A 269 -39.49 7.78 -28.35
N ASP A 270 -39.24 8.09 -27.08
CA ASP A 270 -40.27 8.57 -26.14
C ASP A 270 -40.53 10.09 -26.22
N PHE A 271 -40.02 10.77 -27.25
CA PHE A 271 -40.24 12.22 -27.52
C PHE A 271 -40.82 12.54 -28.92
N LEU A 272 -41.45 11.57 -29.59
CA LEU A 272 -42.28 11.79 -30.79
C LEU A 272 -43.70 11.23 -30.57
#